data_AF-A0A6V7IS61-F1
#
_entry.id   AF-A0A6V7IS61-F1
#
_cell.length_a   1.000
_cell.length_b   1.000
_cell.length_c   1.000
_cell.angle_alpha   90.00
_cell.angle_beta   90.00
_cell.angle_gamma   90.00
#
_symmetry.space_group_name_H-M   'P 1'
#
loop_
_entity.id
_entity.type
_entity.pdbx_description
1 polymer ?
#
loop_
_entity_poly.entity_id
_entity_poly.type
_entity_poly.pdbx_seq_one_letter_code
_entity_poly.pdbx_strand_id
1 'polypeptide(L)' 'MASAKRKQDEKHLKILRELVSQTGNKECFDCRQRGPTYVNMTIGSFVCTSCSGML' A
#
# COMPACT_ATOMS: atom_id res chain seq x y z
N MET A 1 -24.71 -10.62 7.68
CA MET A 1 -23.73 -9.51 7.83
C MET A 1 -22.33 -9.82 7.28
N ALA A 2 -21.80 -11.05 7.42
CA ALA A 2 -20.46 -11.41 6.91
C ALA A 2 -20.24 -11.27 5.38
N SER A 3 -21.30 -11.37 4.57
CA SER A 3 -21.19 -11.20 3.11
C SER A 3 -20.91 -9.75 2.69
N ALA A 4 -21.50 -8.76 3.37
CA ALA A 4 -21.29 -7.35 3.06
C ALA A 4 -19.85 -6.90 3.38
N LYS A 5 -19.29 -7.37 4.51
CA LYS A 5 -17.89 -7.11 4.88
C LYS A 5 -16.92 -7.66 3.83
N ARG A 6 -17.09 -8.92 3.40
CA ARG A 6 -16.26 -9.53 2.34
C ARG A 6 -16.28 -8.71 1.04
N LYS A 7 -17.45 -8.26 0.61
CA LYS A 7 -17.58 -7.41 -0.60
C LYS A 7 -16.83 -6.08 -0.48
N GLN A 8 -16.82 -5.46 0.70
CA GLN A 8 -16.05 -4.23 0.94
C GLN A 8 -14.55 -4.52 0.95
N ASP A 9 -14.10 -5.59 1.62
CA ASP A 9 -12.69 -5.96 1.66
C ASP A 9 -12.14 -6.26 0.26
N GLU A 10 -12.91 -6.95 -0.59
CA GLU A 10 -12.56 -7.19 -2.00
C GLU A 10 -12.42 -5.89 -2.80
N LYS A 11 -13.35 -4.93 -2.59
CA LYS A 11 -13.28 -3.61 -3.22
C LYS A 11 -12.04 -2.84 -2.78
N HIS A 12 -11.73 -2.84 -1.48
CA HIS A 12 -10.52 -2.18 -0.96
C HIS A 12 -9.24 -2.82 -1.49
N LEU A 13 -9.18 -4.15 -1.54
CA LEU A 13 -8.04 -4.87 -2.12
C LEU A 13 -7.84 -4.55 -3.61
N LYS A 14 -8.93 -4.37 -4.36
CA LYS A 14 -8.84 -3.95 -5.77
C LYS A 14 -8.22 -2.55 -5.89
N ILE A 15 -8.70 -1.58 -5.10
CA ILE A 15 -8.17 -0.21 -5.07
C ILE A 15 -6.68 -0.21 -4.70
N LEU A 16 -6.28 -0.97 -3.66
CA LEU A 16 -4.88 -1.05 -3.25
C LEU A 16 -3.98 -1.60 -4.36
N ARG A 17 -4.42 -2.63 -5.10
CA ARG A 17 -3.68 -3.18 -6.24
C ARG A 17 -3.53 -2.16 -7.37
N GLU A 18 -4.59 -1.41 -7.67
CA GLU A 18 -4.55 -0.34 -8.66
C GLU A 18 -3.55 0.75 -8.26
N LEU A 19 -3.54 1.16 -6.99
CA LEU A 19 -2.58 2.15 -6.48
C LEU A 19 -1.13 1.66 -6.58
N VAL A 20 -0.82 0.44 -6.13
CA VAL A 20 0.55 -0.12 -6.19
C VAL A 20 1.03 -0.29 -7.64
N SER A 21 0.11 -0.46 -8.60
CA SER A 21 0.47 -0.62 -10.01
C SER A 21 0.99 0.67 -10.67
N GLN A 22 0.67 1.84 -10.09
CA GLN A 22 1.12 3.13 -10.62
C GLN A 22 2.65 3.23 -10.52
N THR A 23 3.29 3.75 -11.57
CA THR A 23 4.76 3.80 -11.68
C THR A 23 5.43 4.45 -10.47
N GLY A 24 4.85 5.53 -9.93
CA GLY A 24 5.37 6.22 -8.75
C GLY A 24 5.32 5.40 -7.44
N ASN A 25 4.46 4.38 -7.38
CA ASN A 25 4.25 3.54 -6.19
C ASN A 25 4.98 2.19 -6.28
N LYS A 26 5.78 1.98 -7.33
CA LYS A 26 6.59 0.76 -7.48
C LYS A 26 7.87 0.76 -6.66
N GLU A 27 8.18 1.89 -6.04
CA GLU A 27 9.38 2.13 -5.26
C GLU A 27 9.01 2.66 -3.88
N CYS A 28 9.83 2.33 -2.89
CA CYS A 28 9.76 2.92 -1.57
C CYS A 28 9.94 4.43 -1.68
N PHE A 29 9.04 5.18 -1.04
CA PHE A 29 9.09 6.63 -1.00
C PHE A 29 10.41 7.15 -0.41
N ASP A 30 10.93 6.51 0.65
CA ASP A 30 12.10 6.99 1.39
C ASP A 30 13.43 6.57 0.74
N CYS A 31 13.56 5.31 0.34
CA CYS A 31 14.85 4.76 -0.13
C CYS A 31 14.88 4.38 -1.62
N ARG A 32 13.77 4.57 -2.35
CA ARG A 32 13.63 4.22 -3.78
C ARG A 32 13.83 2.75 -4.14
N GLN A 33 13.99 1.86 -3.16
CA GLN A 33 14.05 0.43 -3.42
C GLN A 33 12.71 -0.06 -4.01
N ARG A 34 12.78 -0.91 -5.02
CA ARG A 34 11.59 -1.49 -5.66
C ARG A 34 10.82 -2.40 -4.72
N GLY A 35 9.50 -2.42 -4.89
CA GLY A 35 8.60 -3.32 -4.16
C GLY A 35 8.32 -2.86 -2.73
N PRO A 36 7.63 -1.72 -2.54
CA PRO A 36 7.16 -1.33 -1.22
C PRO A 36 6.16 -2.36 -0.69
N THR A 37 6.19 -2.57 0.62
CA THR A 37 5.41 -3.60 1.32
C THR A 37 4.41 -3.02 2.32
N TYR A 38 4.61 -1.76 2.72
CA TYR A 38 3.79 -1.06 3.70
C TYR A 38 3.29 0.28 3.14
N VAL A 39 2.26 0.81 3.80
CA VAL A 39 1.73 2.16 3.54
C VAL A 39 1.90 2.99 4.80
N ASN A 40 2.54 4.15 4.68
CA ASN A 40 2.50 5.18 5.70
C ASN A 40 1.14 5.88 5.64
N MET A 41 0.26 5.60 6.60
CA MET A 41 -1.09 6.14 6.63
C MET A 41 -1.15 7.63 7.01
N THR A 42 -0.09 8.19 7.59
CA THR A 42 -0.04 9.61 7.97
C THR A 42 0.12 10.52 6.76
N ILE A 43 1.02 10.16 5.83
CA ILE A 43 1.29 10.97 4.62
C ILE A 43 0.73 10.34 3.33
N GLY A 44 0.29 9.08 3.38
CA GLY A 44 -0.23 8.36 2.21
C GLY A 44 0.84 7.90 1.24
N SER A 45 2.00 7.43 1.73
CA SER A 45 3.11 6.95 0.89
C SER A 45 3.31 5.44 0.98
N PHE A 46 3.90 4.85 -0.06
CA PHE A 46 4.30 3.44 -0.08
C PHE A 46 5.77 3.30 0.35
N VAL A 47 6.05 2.41 1.31
CA VAL A 47 7.39 2.25 1.90
C VAL A 47 7.78 0.77 2.00
N CYS A 48 9.08 0.48 2.02
CA CYS A 48 9.59 -0.87 2.25
C CYS A 48 9.57 -1.22 3.75
N THR A 49 9.74 -2.51 4.07
CA THR A 49 9.76 -3.02 5.45
C THR A 49 10.78 -2.34 6.35
N SER A 50 11.97 -2.02 5.81
CA SER A 50 13.02 -1.34 6.57
C SER A 50 12.64 0.10 6.89
N CYS A 51 12.09 0.82 5.92
CA CYS A 51 11.66 2.21 6.10
C CYS A 51 10.43 2.33 7.00
N SER A 52 9.50 1.37 6.94
CA SER A 52 8.33 1.38 7.84
C SER A 52 8.68 1.29 9.33
N GLY A 53 9.84 0.70 9.69
CA GLY A 53 10.30 0.64 11.08
C GLY A 53 10.97 1.93 11.58
N MET A 54 11.21 2.89 10.69
CA MET A 54 11.78 4.21 11.02
C MET A 54 10.71 5.30 11.09
N LEU A 55 9.49 4.99 10.66
CA LEU A 55 8.33 5.89 10.68
C LEU A 55 7.78 6.10 12.08
#